data_AF-A0A957Q292-F1
#
_entry.id   AF-A0A957Q292-F1
#
_cell.length_a   1.000
_cell.length_b   1.000
_cell.length_c   1.000
_cell.angle_alpha   90.00
_cell.angle_beta   90.00
_cell.angle_gamma   90.00
#
_symmetry.space_group_name_H-M   'P 1'
#
loop_
_entity.id
_entity.type
_entity.pdbx_description
1 polymer ?
#
loop_
_entity_poly.entity_id
_entity_poly.type
_entity_poly.pdbx_seq_one_letter_code
_entity_poly.pdbx_strand_id
1 'polypeptide(L)'
;MHLFFNLLLAHLFADFPLQTDALARYKSKHLMGVVLHVMIYMVVTSLMISDVKRYWPLLASLGIAHFLIDGAKPYLCKHLAENRAFILDQCLHMVTMLGAAAIAQWWWDPAPRGAVPDPWLPYALLAASLPAFIVAYWIWAHSNGHEYLKRYQWQQQFYRRALMIEQRFGLIVIALTIWVLVRSGT
;
A
#
# COMPACT_ATOMS: atom_id res chain seq x y z
N MET A 1 2.56 -10.79 -17.53
CA MET A 1 1.87 -10.61 -16.24
C MET A 1 2.75 -11.01 -15.05
N HIS A 2 3.66 -10.13 -14.61
CA HIS A 2 4.40 -10.34 -13.37
C HIS A 2 3.48 -10.04 -12.17
N LEU A 3 2.96 -11.10 -11.54
CA LEU A 3 2.08 -11.04 -10.36
C LEU A 3 2.58 -10.06 -9.31
N PHE A 4 3.89 -10.09 -8.99
CA PHE A 4 4.52 -9.20 -8.03
C PHE A 4 4.21 -7.71 -8.26
N PHE A 5 4.29 -7.22 -9.50
CA PHE A 5 4.05 -5.81 -9.79
C PHE A 5 2.58 -5.41 -9.63
N ASN A 6 1.65 -6.34 -9.85
CA ASN A 6 0.24 -6.12 -9.57
C ASN A 6 -0.03 -6.11 -8.05
N LEU A 7 0.63 -6.98 -7.29
CA LEU A 7 0.57 -6.96 -5.83
C LEU A 7 1.18 -5.66 -5.27
N LEU A 8 2.31 -5.21 -5.81
CA LEU A 8 2.92 -3.93 -5.45
C LEU A 8 1.98 -2.76 -5.74
N LEU A 9 1.29 -2.78 -6.88
CA LEU A 9 0.28 -1.77 -7.21
C LEU A 9 -0.88 -1.78 -6.21
N ALA A 10 -1.36 -2.98 -5.82
CA ALA A 10 -2.41 -3.12 -4.82
C ALA A 10 -2.00 -2.54 -3.46
N HIS A 11 -0.77 -2.84 -3.03
CA HIS A 11 -0.15 -2.27 -1.83
C HIS A 11 -0.06 -0.75 -1.91
N LEU A 12 0.47 -0.21 -3.01
CA LEU A 12 0.57 1.24 -3.20
C LEU A 12 -0.80 1.94 -3.12
N PHE A 13 -1.86 1.33 -3.65
CA PHE A 13 -3.20 1.88 -3.54
C PHE A 13 -3.76 1.78 -2.12
N ALA A 14 -3.54 0.67 -1.42
CA ALA A 14 -4.07 0.46 -0.07
C ALA A 14 -3.40 1.36 0.98
N ASP A 15 -2.06 1.46 0.96
CA ASP A 15 -1.25 2.09 2.01
C ASP A 15 -1.12 3.60 1.88
N PHE A 16 -1.35 4.15 0.69
CA PHE A 16 -1.20 5.58 0.44
C PHE A 16 -2.57 6.25 0.21
N PRO A 17 -3.20 6.20 -0.99
CA PRO A 17 -4.40 7.00 -1.24
C PRO A 17 -5.64 6.50 -0.49
N LEU A 18 -5.74 5.20 -0.22
CA LEU A 18 -6.88 4.64 0.52
C LEU A 18 -6.66 4.60 2.04
N GLN A 19 -5.40 4.71 2.51
CA GLN A 19 -5.10 4.88 3.93
C GLN A 19 -5.21 6.34 4.33
N THR A 20 -6.45 6.80 4.53
CA THR A 20 -6.68 8.17 4.98
C THR A 20 -6.00 8.47 6.32
N ASP A 21 -5.67 9.74 6.55
CA ASP A 21 -5.13 10.24 7.83
C ASP A 21 -5.94 9.80 9.05
N ALA A 22 -7.28 9.75 8.89
CA ALA A 22 -8.19 9.26 9.91
C ALA A 22 -7.99 7.76 10.18
N LEU A 23 -7.87 6.95 9.12
CA LEU A 23 -7.63 5.52 9.24
C LEU A 23 -6.24 5.23 9.83
N ALA A 24 -5.20 5.95 9.40
CA ALA A 24 -3.85 5.83 9.94
C ALA A 24 -3.81 6.14 11.45
N ARG A 25 -4.48 7.22 11.90
CA ARG A 25 -4.63 7.55 13.33
C ARG A 25 -5.46 6.52 14.10
N TYR A 26 -6.46 5.91 13.47
CA TYR A 26 -7.28 4.90 14.12
C TYR A 26 -6.49 3.60 14.30
N LYS A 27 -5.77 3.17 13.26
CA LYS A 27 -4.84 2.02 13.25
C LYS A 27 -3.73 2.14 14.28
N SER A 28 -3.21 3.34 14.54
CA SER A 28 -2.16 3.53 15.55
C SER A 28 -2.64 3.39 17.00
N LYS A 29 -3.96 3.42 17.24
CA LYS A 29 -4.57 3.34 18.58
C LYS A 29 -5.39 2.08 18.80
N HIS A 30 -5.94 1.50 17.74
CA HIS A 30 -6.90 0.41 17.82
C HIS A 30 -6.60 -0.67 16.79
N LEU A 31 -6.61 -1.92 17.23
CA LEU A 31 -6.43 -3.09 16.35
C LEU A 31 -7.51 -3.15 15.26
N MET A 32 -8.73 -2.69 15.55
CA MET A 32 -9.80 -2.59 14.55
C MET A 32 -9.41 -1.68 13.38
N GLY A 33 -8.58 -0.65 13.59
CA GLY A 33 -8.07 0.17 12.50
C GLY A 33 -7.12 -0.61 11.57
N VAL A 34 -6.32 -1.52 12.12
CA VAL A 34 -5.51 -2.46 11.32
C VAL A 34 -6.44 -3.38 10.51
N VAL A 35 -7.46 -3.96 11.15
CA VAL A 35 -8.43 -4.83 10.47
C VAL A 35 -9.10 -4.12 9.30
N LEU A 36 -9.63 -2.91 9.51
CA LEU A 36 -10.27 -2.13 8.45
C LEU A 36 -9.32 -1.85 7.28
N HIS A 37 -8.07 -1.49 7.59
CA HIS A 37 -7.06 -1.25 6.56
C HIS A 37 -6.71 -2.53 5.78
N VAL A 38 -6.55 -3.67 6.45
CA VAL A 38 -6.31 -4.97 5.80
C VAL A 38 -7.49 -5.37 4.92
N MET A 39 -8.73 -5.07 5.31
CA MET A 39 -9.89 -5.32 4.45
C MET A 39 -9.84 -4.48 3.17
N ILE A 40 -9.42 -3.21 3.26
CA ILE A 40 -9.17 -2.37 2.08
C ILE A 40 -8.09 -3.00 1.20
N TYR A 41 -6.96 -3.38 1.79
CA TYR A 41 -5.86 -4.05 1.08
C TYR A 41 -6.32 -5.32 0.37
N MET A 42 -7.11 -6.16 1.04
CA MET A 42 -7.65 -7.40 0.45
C MET A 42 -8.63 -7.12 -0.70
N VAL A 43 -9.51 -6.14 -0.56
CA VAL A 43 -10.43 -5.75 -1.64
C VAL A 43 -9.63 -5.29 -2.86
N VAL A 44 -8.67 -4.40 -2.68
CA VAL A 44 -7.84 -3.91 -3.79
C VAL A 44 -7.02 -5.04 -4.41
N THR A 45 -6.38 -5.88 -3.59
CA THR A 45 -5.57 -7.02 -4.06
C THR A 45 -6.42 -8.01 -4.83
N SER A 46 -7.67 -8.25 -4.42
CA SER A 46 -8.60 -9.12 -5.16
C SER A 46 -8.87 -8.62 -6.58
N LEU A 47 -8.84 -7.30 -6.82
CA LEU A 47 -9.00 -6.73 -8.15
C LEU A 47 -7.72 -6.79 -8.99
N MET A 48 -6.55 -7.01 -8.37
CA MET A 48 -5.25 -7.03 -9.03
C MET A 48 -4.76 -8.44 -9.36
N ILE A 49 -5.47 -9.49 -8.92
CA ILE A 49 -5.14 -10.89 -9.19
C ILE A 49 -6.20 -11.52 -10.11
N SER A 50 -5.77 -12.37 -11.03
CA SER A 50 -6.67 -13.21 -11.83
C SER A 50 -7.43 -14.19 -10.94
N ASP A 51 -8.67 -14.57 -11.27
CA ASP A 51 -9.44 -15.67 -10.66
C ASP A 51 -9.31 -15.80 -9.13
N VAL A 52 -9.84 -14.80 -8.42
CA VAL A 52 -9.83 -14.73 -6.95
C VAL A 52 -10.41 -15.99 -6.31
N LYS A 53 -11.40 -16.63 -6.93
CA LYS A 53 -12.02 -17.85 -6.38
C LYS A 53 -11.03 -19.00 -6.34
N ARG A 54 -10.19 -19.14 -7.36
CA ARG A 54 -9.16 -20.18 -7.40
C ARG A 54 -7.98 -19.87 -6.49
N TYR A 55 -7.56 -18.60 -6.41
CA TYR A 55 -6.37 -18.19 -5.68
C TYR A 55 -6.68 -17.47 -4.36
N TRP A 56 -7.84 -17.73 -3.76
CA TRP A 56 -8.20 -17.19 -2.45
C TRP A 56 -7.17 -17.50 -1.35
N PRO A 57 -6.44 -18.63 -1.33
CA PRO A 57 -5.42 -18.87 -0.31
C PRO A 57 -4.23 -17.90 -0.42
N LEU A 58 -3.88 -17.48 -1.64
CA LEU A 58 -2.88 -16.43 -1.87
C LEU A 58 -3.38 -15.08 -1.34
N LEU A 59 -4.63 -14.73 -1.62
CA LEU A 59 -5.23 -13.49 -1.11
C LEU A 59 -5.28 -13.48 0.43
N ALA A 60 -5.68 -14.60 1.03
CA ALA A 60 -5.73 -14.75 2.48
C ALA A 60 -4.34 -14.67 3.11
N SER A 61 -3.33 -15.31 2.53
CA SER A 61 -1.95 -15.27 3.07
C SER A 61 -1.35 -13.87 3.00
N LEU A 62 -1.59 -13.13 1.91
CA LEU A 62 -1.21 -11.72 1.78
C LEU A 62 -1.91 -10.85 2.82
N GLY A 63 -3.23 -11.01 3.01
CA GLY A 63 -3.99 -10.28 4.02
C GLY A 63 -3.50 -10.55 5.45
N ILE A 64 -3.24 -11.83 5.79
CA ILE A 64 -2.66 -12.21 7.09
C ILE A 64 -1.28 -11.59 7.27
N ALA A 65 -0.40 -11.67 6.26
CA ALA A 65 0.92 -11.09 6.33
C ALA A 65 0.86 -9.57 6.56
N HIS A 66 -0.01 -8.86 5.82
CA HIS A 66 -0.22 -7.43 5.98
C HIS A 66 -0.70 -7.06 7.39
N PHE A 67 -1.69 -7.81 7.90
CA PHE A 67 -2.21 -7.64 9.26
C PHE A 67 -1.13 -7.84 10.32
N LEU A 68 -0.31 -8.87 10.18
CA LEU A 68 0.77 -9.17 11.12
C LEU A 68 1.84 -8.07 11.11
N ILE A 69 2.25 -7.59 9.94
CA ILE A 69 3.24 -6.51 9.83
C ILE A 69 2.70 -5.23 10.47
N ASP A 70 1.51 -4.80 10.09
CA ASP A 70 0.91 -3.56 10.61
C ASP A 70 0.61 -3.64 12.10
N GLY A 71 0.12 -4.79 12.58
CA GLY A 71 -0.17 -5.03 13.98
C GLY A 71 1.09 -5.14 14.84
N ALA A 72 2.19 -5.66 14.29
CA ALA A 72 3.47 -5.77 14.98
C ALA A 72 4.28 -4.47 14.96
N LYS A 73 4.05 -3.57 14.00
CA LYS A 73 4.79 -2.31 13.81
C LYS A 73 4.95 -1.47 15.09
N PRO A 74 3.92 -1.23 15.93
CA PRO A 74 4.08 -0.45 17.16
C PRO A 74 5.07 -1.07 18.16
N TYR A 75 5.23 -2.40 18.12
CA TYR A 75 6.11 -3.16 19.00
C TYR A 75 7.52 -3.27 18.43
N LEU A 76 7.64 -3.62 17.14
CA LEU A 76 8.92 -3.80 16.45
C LEU A 76 9.67 -2.47 16.24
N CYS A 77 8.93 -1.39 15.99
CA CYS A 77 9.50 -0.09 15.65
C CYS A 77 9.51 0.91 16.81
N LYS A 78 9.16 0.49 18.04
CA LYS A 78 9.01 1.37 19.22
C LYS A 78 10.20 2.30 19.47
N HIS A 79 11.41 1.83 19.18
CA HIS A 79 12.66 2.54 19.44
C HIS A 79 13.34 3.05 18.16
N LEU A 80 12.69 2.92 17.01
CA LEU A 80 13.20 3.40 15.74
C LEU A 80 12.73 4.83 15.48
N ALA A 81 13.59 5.64 14.83
CA ALA A 81 13.15 6.89 14.24
C ALA A 81 12.07 6.63 13.17
N GLU A 82 11.14 7.57 13.00
CA GLU A 82 9.96 7.37 12.13
C GLU A 82 10.32 6.98 10.69
N ASN A 83 11.39 7.56 10.13
CA ASN A 83 11.89 7.21 8.81
C ASN A 83 12.40 5.76 8.72
N ARG A 84 13.13 5.29 9.73
CA ARG A 84 13.62 3.90 9.80
C ARG A 84 12.47 2.93 9.99
N ALA A 85 11.51 3.28 10.84
CA ALA A 85 10.29 2.50 11.04
C ALA A 85 9.49 2.37 9.73
N PHE A 86 9.37 3.45 8.96
CA PHE A 86 8.72 3.46 7.65
C PHE A 86 9.47 2.59 6.63
N ILE A 87 10.79 2.70 6.55
CA ILE A 87 11.59 1.87 5.62
C ILE A 87 11.44 0.38 5.97
N LEU A 88 11.59 0.02 7.25
CA LEU A 88 11.44 -1.37 7.69
C LEU A 88 10.06 -1.92 7.34
N ASP A 89 9.01 -1.15 7.59
CA ASP A 89 7.63 -1.48 7.25
C ASP A 89 7.43 -1.74 5.75
N GLN A 90 7.90 -0.84 4.88
CA GLN A 90 7.82 -1.03 3.43
C GLN A 90 8.66 -2.22 2.95
N CYS A 91 9.82 -2.47 3.55
CA CYS A 91 10.64 -3.64 3.22
C CYS A 91 9.95 -4.96 3.60
N LEU A 92 9.31 -5.03 4.78
CA LEU A 92 8.60 -6.23 5.21
C LEU A 92 7.44 -6.56 4.26
N HIS A 93 6.65 -5.56 3.88
CA HIS A 93 5.57 -5.74 2.89
C HIS A 93 6.09 -6.15 1.51
N MET A 94 7.23 -5.58 1.08
CA MET A 94 7.86 -5.96 -0.18
C MET A 94 8.29 -7.44 -0.18
N VAL A 95 8.90 -7.90 0.91
CA VAL A 95 9.35 -9.29 1.07
C VAL A 95 8.17 -10.26 1.06
N THR A 96 7.06 -9.93 1.73
CA THR A 96 5.88 -10.81 1.73
C THR A 96 5.24 -10.90 0.36
N MET A 97 5.13 -9.80 -0.39
CA MET A 97 4.63 -9.82 -1.76
C MET A 97 5.55 -10.57 -2.72
N LEU A 98 6.87 -10.39 -2.61
CA LEU A 98 7.85 -11.14 -3.41
C LEU A 98 7.79 -12.63 -3.13
N GLY A 99 7.78 -13.02 -1.85
CA GLY A 99 7.68 -14.39 -1.40
C GLY A 99 6.37 -15.04 -1.85
N ALA A 100 5.24 -14.35 -1.67
CA ALA A 100 3.94 -14.82 -2.10
C ALA A 100 3.87 -15.03 -3.62
N ALA A 101 4.42 -14.09 -4.41
CA ALA A 101 4.49 -14.24 -5.85
C ALA A 101 5.36 -15.43 -6.27
N ALA A 102 6.52 -15.62 -5.64
CA ALA A 102 7.42 -16.74 -5.92
C ALA A 102 6.80 -18.10 -5.57
N ILE A 103 6.21 -18.21 -4.38
CA ILE A 103 5.50 -19.42 -3.93
C ILE A 103 4.34 -19.72 -4.87
N ALA A 104 3.59 -18.70 -5.30
CA ALA A 104 2.44 -18.91 -6.17
C ALA A 104 2.83 -19.46 -7.56
N GLN A 105 3.98 -19.06 -8.10
CA GLN A 105 4.52 -19.63 -9.34
C GLN A 105 4.92 -21.10 -9.21
N TRP A 106 5.29 -21.54 -8.00
CA TRP A 106 5.69 -22.92 -7.73
C TRP A 106 4.52 -23.84 -7.34
N TRP A 107 3.53 -23.29 -6.63
CA TRP A 107 2.43 -24.07 -6.04
C TRP A 107 1.24 -24.29 -6.98
N TRP A 108 0.93 -23.34 -7.88
CA TRP A 108 -0.24 -23.41 -8.75
C TRP A 108 0.11 -23.65 -10.22
N ASP A 109 -0.69 -24.48 -10.89
CA ASP A 109 -0.65 -24.68 -12.34
C ASP A 109 -2.07 -24.61 -12.97
N PRO A 110 -2.39 -23.61 -13.81
CA PRO A 110 -1.59 -22.41 -14.07
C PRO A 110 -1.42 -21.56 -12.80
N ALA A 111 -0.30 -20.85 -12.72
CA ALA A 111 -0.04 -19.87 -11.67
C ALA A 111 -0.93 -18.62 -11.81
N PRO A 112 -1.27 -17.94 -10.70
CA PRO A 112 -2.00 -16.67 -10.75
C PRO A 112 -1.22 -15.62 -11.52
N ARG A 113 -1.97 -14.80 -12.27
CA ARG A 113 -1.45 -13.68 -13.04
C ARG A 113 -1.96 -12.37 -12.45
N GLY A 114 -1.22 -11.29 -12.70
CA GLY A 114 -1.74 -9.95 -12.48
C GLY A 114 -2.93 -9.65 -13.41
N ALA A 115 -3.92 -8.93 -12.90
CA ALA A 115 -5.11 -8.56 -13.67
C ALA A 115 -4.86 -7.35 -14.58
N VAL A 116 -3.96 -6.43 -14.19
CA VAL A 116 -3.68 -5.20 -14.97
C VAL A 116 -2.92 -5.55 -16.25
N PRO A 117 -3.40 -5.08 -17.43
CA PRO A 117 -2.71 -5.30 -18.70
C PRO A 117 -1.26 -4.83 -18.70
N ASP A 118 -0.35 -5.67 -19.22
CA ASP A 118 1.09 -5.41 -19.23
C ASP A 118 1.48 -4.02 -19.82
N PRO A 119 0.84 -3.50 -20.90
CA PRO A 119 1.14 -2.16 -21.40
C PRO A 119 0.76 -1.02 -20.44
N TRP A 120 -0.25 -1.22 -19.59
CA TRP A 120 -0.74 -0.20 -18.66
C TRP A 120 0.00 -0.20 -17.32
N LEU A 121 0.43 -1.38 -16.88
CA LEU A 121 1.06 -1.61 -15.59
C LEU A 121 2.21 -0.64 -15.23
N PRO A 122 3.19 -0.35 -16.10
CA PRO A 122 4.27 0.59 -15.74
C PRO A 122 3.77 2.02 -15.50
N TYR A 123 2.76 2.48 -16.24
CA TYR A 123 2.18 3.81 -16.05
C TYR A 123 1.38 3.88 -14.73
N ALA A 124 0.61 2.84 -14.43
CA ALA A 124 -0.12 2.73 -13.18
C ALA A 124 0.83 2.71 -11.97
N LEU A 125 1.92 1.95 -12.04
CA LEU A 125 2.95 1.92 -11.00
C LEU A 125 3.65 3.26 -10.81
N LEU A 126 4.07 3.90 -11.91
CA LEU A 126 4.70 5.20 -11.85
C LEU A 126 3.77 6.22 -11.20
N ALA A 127 2.52 6.28 -11.62
CA ALA A 127 1.53 7.17 -11.04
C ALA A 127 1.27 6.84 -9.56
N ALA A 128 1.06 5.58 -9.20
CA ALA A 128 0.82 5.15 -7.81
C ALA A 128 2.03 5.41 -6.88
N SER A 129 3.26 5.47 -7.43
CA SER A 129 4.46 5.76 -6.65
C SER A 129 4.56 7.23 -6.19
N LEU A 130 3.94 8.17 -6.91
CA LEU A 130 3.98 9.60 -6.55
C LEU A 130 3.41 9.86 -5.14
N PRO A 131 2.21 9.36 -4.79
CA PRO A 131 1.73 9.30 -3.42
C PRO A 131 2.74 8.81 -2.39
N ALA A 132 3.35 7.66 -2.66
CA ALA A 132 4.30 7.04 -1.75
C ALA A 132 5.53 7.92 -1.55
N PHE A 133 6.05 8.56 -2.60
CA PHE A 133 7.17 9.48 -2.51
C PHE A 133 6.84 10.75 -1.72
N ILE A 134 5.64 11.31 -1.88
CA ILE A 134 5.19 12.48 -1.10
C ILE A 134 5.19 12.15 0.40
N VAL A 135 4.60 11.00 0.77
CA VAL A 135 4.54 10.54 2.16
C VAL A 135 5.93 10.22 2.70
N ALA A 136 6.77 9.51 1.94
CA ALA A 136 8.13 9.18 2.35
C ALA A 136 8.98 10.43 2.56
N TYR A 137 8.89 11.42 1.66
CA TYR A 137 9.56 12.70 1.80
C TYR A 137 9.11 13.44 3.05
N TRP A 138 7.80 13.45 3.32
CA TRP A 138 7.26 14.08 4.52
C TRP A 138 7.82 13.46 5.81
N ILE A 139 7.79 12.12 5.91
CA ILE A 139 8.32 11.38 7.06
C ILE A 139 9.82 11.69 7.23
N TRP A 140 10.59 11.67 6.14
CA TRP A 140 12.01 11.98 6.18
C TRP A 140 12.31 13.41 6.64
N ALA A 141 11.54 14.39 6.14
CA ALA A 141 11.71 15.78 6.51
C ALA A 141 11.40 16.05 7.99
N HIS A 142 10.54 15.23 8.61
CA HIS A 142 10.11 15.39 10.00
C HIS A 142 10.85 14.48 10.99
N SER A 143 11.50 13.42 10.52
CA SER A 143 12.25 12.52 11.40
C SER A 143 13.53 13.13 12.00
N ASN A 144 14.01 14.28 11.48
CA ASN A 144 15.31 14.88 11.83
C ASN A 144 15.24 16.27 12.53
N GLY A 145 14.09 16.72 13.03
CA GLY A 145 13.92 18.10 13.52
C GLY A 145 13.69 18.27 15.03
N HIS A 146 14.71 18.74 15.76
CA HIS A 146 14.61 19.22 17.16
C HIS A 146 14.16 20.71 17.29
N GLU A 147 13.74 21.39 16.21
CA GLU A 147 13.25 22.78 16.28
C GLU A 147 11.71 22.84 16.29
N TYR A 148 11.15 22.74 17.49
CA TYR A 148 9.85 22.09 17.71
C TYR A 148 8.60 23.00 17.73
N LEU A 149 8.70 24.34 17.77
CA LEU A 149 7.53 25.16 18.21
C LEU A 149 7.05 26.31 17.31
N LYS A 150 7.87 26.96 16.46
CA LYS A 150 7.40 28.10 15.61
C LYS A 150 7.02 27.74 14.17
N ARG A 151 7.41 26.56 13.70
CA ARG A 151 7.20 26.08 12.30
C ARG A 151 5.92 25.24 12.11
N TYR A 152 5.22 24.97 13.23
CA TYR A 152 4.22 23.91 13.39
C TYR A 152 2.93 24.10 12.58
N GLN A 153 2.32 25.29 12.60
CA GLN A 153 1.00 25.48 11.98
C GLN A 153 1.06 25.48 10.44
N TRP A 154 2.03 26.20 9.86
CA TRP A 154 2.16 26.30 8.40
C TRP A 154 2.59 24.96 7.78
N GLN A 155 3.50 24.24 8.44
CA GLN A 155 3.91 22.89 8.02
C GLN A 155 2.76 21.88 8.11
N GLN A 156 1.95 21.91 9.18
CA GLN A 156 0.79 21.02 9.29
C GLN A 156 -0.33 21.36 8.29
N GLN A 157 -0.52 22.63 7.94
CA GLN A 157 -1.47 23.01 6.88
C GLN A 157 -0.97 22.55 5.51
N PHE A 158 0.32 22.74 5.22
CA PHE A 158 0.94 22.25 3.99
C PHE A 158 0.83 20.73 3.88
N TYR A 159 1.13 19.99 4.96
CA TYR A 159 0.98 18.54 4.99
C TYR A 159 -0.44 18.09 4.70
N ARG A 160 -1.43 18.68 5.38
CA ARG A 160 -2.83 18.35 5.13
C ARG A 160 -3.24 18.59 3.67
N ARG A 161 -2.72 19.65 3.04
CA ARG A 161 -2.94 19.92 1.61
C ARG A 161 -2.23 18.89 0.73
N ALA A 162 -0.97 18.58 1.01
CA ALA A 162 -0.20 17.58 0.27
C ALA A 162 -0.88 16.20 0.34
N LEU A 163 -1.36 15.81 1.51
CA LEU A 163 -2.08 14.56 1.73
C LEU A 163 -3.43 14.53 1.00
N MET A 164 -4.18 15.63 1.00
CA MET A 164 -5.41 15.72 0.20
C MET A 164 -5.13 15.61 -1.31
N ILE A 165 -4.04 16.21 -1.79
CA ILE A 165 -3.62 16.11 -3.19
C ILE A 165 -3.24 14.68 -3.51
N GLU A 166 -2.44 14.06 -2.65
CA GLU A 166 -2.02 12.66 -2.75
C GLU A 166 -3.22 11.72 -2.86
N GLN A 167 -4.17 11.79 -1.93
CA GLN A 167 -5.38 10.96 -1.93
C GLN A 167 -6.22 11.17 -3.19
N ARG A 168 -6.49 12.42 -3.57
CA ARG A 168 -7.29 12.71 -4.78
C ARG A 168 -6.61 12.20 -6.04
N PHE A 169 -5.30 12.42 -6.16
CA PHE A 169 -4.53 11.94 -7.28
C PHE A 169 -4.54 10.41 -7.33
N GLY A 170 -4.27 9.73 -6.21
CA GLY A 170 -4.31 8.27 -6.17
C GLY A 170 -5.69 7.69 -6.44
N LEU A 171 -6.78 8.33 -6.00
CA LEU A 171 -8.15 7.93 -6.37
C LEU A 171 -8.40 8.03 -7.88
N ILE A 172 -7.86 9.04 -8.56
CA ILE A 172 -7.92 9.14 -10.02
C ILE A 172 -7.16 7.97 -10.68
N VAL A 173 -5.96 7.66 -10.19
CA VAL A 173 -5.15 6.54 -10.71
C VAL A 173 -5.86 5.20 -10.49
N ILE A 174 -6.47 4.99 -9.32
CA ILE A 174 -7.29 3.81 -9.02
C ILE A 174 -8.46 3.72 -10.01
N ALA A 175 -9.22 4.80 -10.20
CA ALA A 175 -10.36 4.82 -11.10
C ALA A 175 -9.95 4.52 -12.55
N LEU A 176 -8.84 5.09 -13.03
CA LEU A 176 -8.30 4.80 -14.35
C LEU A 176 -7.87 3.34 -14.47
N THR A 177 -7.22 2.78 -13.46
CA THR A 177 -6.80 1.37 -13.45
C THR A 177 -7.99 0.43 -13.48
N ILE A 178 -9.03 0.70 -12.67
CA ILE A 178 -10.28 -0.08 -12.69
C ILE A 178 -10.96 0.04 -14.06
N TRP A 179 -11.01 1.24 -14.64
CA TRP A 179 -11.59 1.44 -15.97
C TRP A 179 -10.84 0.63 -17.05
N VAL A 180 -9.52 0.60 -16.99
CA VAL A 180 -8.70 -0.24 -17.90
C VAL A 180 -9.03 -1.72 -17.68
N LEU A 181 -9.08 -2.20 -16.44
CA LEU A 181 -9.42 -3.60 -16.12
C LEU A 181 -10.77 -4.02 -16.69
N VAL A 182 -11.81 -3.19 -16.51
CA VAL A 182 -13.16 -3.45 -17.02
C VAL A 182 -13.16 -3.48 -18.55
N ARG A 183 -12.37 -2.61 -19.21
CA ARG A 183 -12.34 -2.52 -20.68
C ARG A 183 -11.48 -3.61 -21.33
N SER A 184 -10.47 -4.12 -20.64
CA SER A 184 -9.62 -5.21 -21.15
C SER A 184 -10.30 -6.58 -21.11
N GLY A 185 -11.46 -6.71 -20.45
CA GLY A 185 -12.17 -7.98 -20.33
C GLY A 185 -11.40 -9.05 -19.55
N THR A 186 -10.51 -8.60 -18.66
CA THR A 186 -9.67 -9.44 -17.78
C THR A 186 -10.33 -9.69 -16.44
#